data_AF-A0A1I1L0U6-F1
#
_entry.id   AF-A0A1I1L0U6-F1
#
_cell.length_a   1.000
_cell.length_b   1.000
_cell.length_c   1.000
_cell.angle_alpha   90.00
_cell.angle_beta   90.00
_cell.angle_gamma   90.00
#
_symmetry.space_group_name_H-M   'P 1'
#
loop_
_entity.id
_entity.type
_entity.pdbx_description
1 polymer ?
#
loop_
_entity_poly.entity_id
_entity_poly.type
_entity_poly.pdbx_seq_one_letter_code
_entity_poly.pdbx_strand_id
1 'polypeptide(L)'
;MDTDNVKQVASLSELLEIKAKDNICITADIDCEGQVIPYITEMFRGTIDGNNHTISNLTVSDDVWGDEQSIALFHYLSHATISNLHFKNVRFEIDKNGYTPRIAGLCYECGASTLENVSMELTTSFNEEVALIYDANSVKASDLAMTCNGKSVETIMNK
;
A
#
# COMPACT_ATOMS: atom_id res chain seq x y z
N MET A 1 -21.56 -21.36 -7.71
CA MET A 1 -21.32 -19.94 -8.02
C MET A 1 -21.48 -19.23 -6.70
N ASP A 2 -20.41 -19.11 -5.93
CA ASP A 2 -20.47 -18.26 -4.74
C ASP A 2 -20.58 -16.84 -5.27
N THR A 3 -21.74 -16.22 -5.04
CA THR A 3 -21.85 -14.77 -5.15
C THR A 3 -20.88 -14.21 -4.13
N ASP A 4 -19.77 -13.65 -4.63
CA ASP A 4 -18.69 -13.05 -3.87
C ASP A 4 -19.23 -12.31 -2.65
N ASN A 5 -19.00 -12.86 -1.45
CA ASN A 5 -19.34 -12.19 -0.22
C ASN A 5 -18.36 -11.03 -0.05
N VAL A 6 -18.77 -9.83 -0.45
CA VAL A 6 -17.94 -8.63 -0.36
C VAL A 6 -17.85 -8.21 1.11
N LYS A 7 -16.67 -8.36 1.70
CA LYS A 7 -16.35 -7.89 3.06
C LYS A 7 -16.39 -6.36 3.06
N GLN A 8 -17.24 -5.80 3.91
CA GLN A 8 -17.28 -4.36 4.13
C GLN A 8 -16.21 -4.01 5.18
N VAL A 9 -15.40 -3.00 4.90
CA VAL A 9 -14.33 -2.53 5.79
C VAL A 9 -14.54 -1.04 6.02
N ALA A 10 -14.59 -0.63 7.29
CA ALA A 10 -14.80 0.75 7.71
C ALA A 10 -13.77 1.22 8.76
N SER A 11 -12.81 0.37 9.11
CA SER A 11 -11.81 0.63 10.15
C SER A 11 -10.47 -0.02 9.84
N LEU A 12 -9.39 0.50 10.45
CA LEU A 12 -8.06 -0.09 10.32
C LEU A 12 -8.04 -1.54 10.83
N SER A 13 -8.70 -1.83 11.96
CA SER A 13 -8.71 -3.19 12.52
C SER A 13 -9.31 -4.22 11.54
N GLU A 14 -10.41 -3.87 10.87
CA GLU A 14 -11.01 -4.74 9.85
C GLU A 14 -10.12 -4.92 8.62
N LEU A 15 -9.38 -3.86 8.24
CA LEU A 15 -8.42 -3.86 7.14
C LEU A 15 -7.21 -4.75 7.44
N LEU A 16 -6.74 -4.79 8.70
CA LEU A 16 -5.64 -5.67 9.13
C LEU A 16 -6.06 -7.14 9.24
N GLU A 17 -7.36 -7.42 9.32
CA GLU A 17 -7.91 -8.78 9.38
C GLU A 17 -8.29 -9.36 8.00
N ILE A 18 -7.95 -8.68 6.91
CA ILE A 18 -8.25 -9.18 5.57
C ILE A 18 -7.41 -10.40 5.23
N LYS A 19 -7.99 -11.34 4.49
CA LYS A 19 -7.30 -12.51 3.98
C LYS A 19 -6.84 -12.27 2.55
N ALA A 20 -5.82 -13.01 2.14
CA ALA A 20 -5.18 -12.85 0.84
C ALA A 20 -6.11 -12.94 -0.38
N LYS A 21 -7.34 -13.49 -0.25
CA LYS A 21 -8.29 -13.65 -1.37
C LYS A 21 -9.64 -12.97 -1.10
N ASP A 22 -9.74 -12.13 -0.07
CA ASP A 22 -11.00 -11.45 0.23
C ASP A 22 -11.36 -10.48 -0.90
N ASN A 23 -12.66 -10.36 -1.18
CA ASN A 23 -13.22 -9.28 -1.97
C ASN A 23 -13.75 -8.23 -1.00
N ILE A 24 -13.22 -7.01 -1.06
CA ILE A 24 -13.37 -5.98 -0.05
C ILE A 24 -13.99 -4.73 -0.69
N CYS A 25 -14.89 -4.08 0.04
CA CYS A 25 -15.34 -2.73 -0.22
C CYS A 25 -15.04 -1.86 1.00
N ILE A 26 -14.31 -0.77 0.80
CA ILE A 26 -14.16 0.27 1.83
C ILE A 26 -15.45 1.09 1.86
N THR A 27 -16.04 1.24 3.05
CA THR A 27 -17.37 1.84 3.22
C THR A 27 -17.38 3.16 4.00
N ALA A 28 -16.20 3.58 4.47
CA ALA A 28 -15.99 4.84 5.15
C ALA A 28 -14.54 5.28 4.99
N ASP A 29 -14.29 6.58 5.16
CA ASP A 29 -12.92 7.06 5.37
C ASP A 29 -12.38 6.47 6.68
N ILE A 30 -11.13 6.01 6.64
CA ILE A 30 -10.45 5.37 7.77
C ILE A 30 -9.38 6.33 8.28
N ASP A 31 -9.61 6.91 9.46
CA ASP A 31 -8.61 7.69 10.17
C ASP A 31 -7.78 6.77 11.07
N CYS A 32 -6.48 6.68 10.78
CA CYS A 32 -5.50 5.87 11.49
C CYS A 32 -4.66 6.69 12.45
N GLU A 33 -5.09 7.89 12.87
CA GLU A 33 -4.33 8.73 13.79
C GLU A 33 -3.89 7.95 15.04
N GLY A 34 -2.59 8.04 15.35
CA GLY A 34 -1.97 7.34 16.47
C GLY A 34 -1.76 5.83 16.28
N GLN A 35 -2.15 5.26 15.13
CA GLN A 35 -1.92 3.85 14.82
C GLN A 35 -0.56 3.64 14.15
N VAL A 36 0.15 2.61 14.60
CA VAL A 36 1.46 2.20 14.05
C VAL A 36 1.38 0.72 13.67
N ILE A 37 1.68 0.39 12.42
CA ILE A 37 1.66 -0.99 11.90
C ILE A 37 2.94 -1.28 11.10
N PRO A 38 3.36 -2.55 10.96
CA PRO A 38 4.49 -2.89 10.08
C PRO A 38 4.07 -2.92 8.59
N TYR A 39 2.86 -3.39 8.29
CA TYR A 39 2.27 -3.47 6.95
C TYR A 39 0.77 -3.81 7.07
N ILE A 40 0.00 -3.73 5.99
CA ILE A 40 -1.41 -4.18 5.95
C ILE A 40 -1.46 -5.70 5.79
N THR A 41 -0.80 -6.21 4.74
CA THR A 41 -0.66 -7.66 4.53
C THR A 41 0.60 -7.96 3.73
N GLU A 42 1.19 -9.12 4.00
CA GLU A 42 2.37 -9.57 3.25
C GLU A 42 1.97 -9.93 1.82
N MET A 43 0.89 -10.69 1.61
CA MET A 43 0.47 -11.13 0.28
C MET A 43 -1.04 -10.96 0.07
N PHE A 44 -1.40 -10.29 -1.02
CA PHE A 44 -2.79 -10.09 -1.43
C PHE A 44 -3.02 -10.46 -2.91
N ARG A 45 -4.14 -11.11 -3.15
CA ARG A 45 -4.61 -11.68 -4.44
C ARG A 45 -6.11 -11.48 -4.65
N GLY A 46 -6.74 -10.71 -3.78
CA GLY A 46 -8.18 -10.43 -3.81
C GLY A 46 -8.49 -9.12 -4.51
N THR A 47 -9.65 -8.56 -4.17
CA THR A 47 -10.12 -7.27 -4.69
C THR A 47 -10.30 -6.29 -3.54
N ILE A 48 -9.84 -5.05 -3.69
CA ILE A 48 -10.19 -3.93 -2.82
C ILE A 48 -10.80 -2.84 -3.71
N ASP A 49 -12.10 -2.62 -3.58
CA ASP A 49 -12.74 -1.40 -4.07
C ASP A 49 -12.78 -0.38 -2.94
N GLY A 50 -11.99 0.68 -3.08
CA GLY A 50 -11.94 1.77 -2.13
C GLY A 50 -13.19 2.65 -2.14
N ASN A 51 -14.05 2.54 -3.17
CA ASN A 51 -15.26 3.35 -3.29
C ASN A 51 -15.02 4.87 -3.11
N ASN A 52 -13.86 5.36 -3.58
CA ASN A 52 -13.33 6.72 -3.43
C ASN A 52 -13.10 7.19 -1.98
N HIS A 53 -13.04 6.27 -1.03
CA HIS A 53 -12.69 6.59 0.36
C HIS A 53 -11.19 6.77 0.56
N THR A 54 -10.86 7.42 1.68
CA THR A 54 -9.49 7.73 2.07
C THR A 54 -9.09 6.97 3.33
N ILE A 55 -7.89 6.37 3.31
CA ILE A 55 -7.18 5.92 4.51
C ILE A 55 -6.16 7.01 4.87
N SER A 56 -6.22 7.54 6.09
CA SER A 56 -5.45 8.73 6.47
C SER A 56 -4.67 8.56 7.77
N ASN A 57 -3.62 9.37 7.95
CA ASN A 57 -2.85 9.52 9.19
C ASN A 57 -2.17 8.22 9.67
N LEU A 58 -1.91 7.28 8.77
CA LEU A 58 -1.32 5.99 9.08
C LEU A 58 0.20 6.09 9.24
N THR A 59 0.74 5.58 10.34
CA THR A 59 2.18 5.36 10.50
C THR A 59 2.54 3.91 10.22
N VAL A 60 3.53 3.71 9.35
CA VAL A 60 4.20 2.43 9.13
C VAL A 60 5.57 2.47 9.79
N SER A 61 5.85 1.49 10.63
CA SER A 61 7.13 1.33 11.32
C SER A 61 7.46 -0.15 11.41
N ASP A 62 8.67 -0.50 11.01
CA ASP A 62 9.22 -1.85 11.14
C ASP A 62 10.74 -1.74 11.38
N ASP A 63 11.32 -2.77 12.00
CA ASP A 63 12.77 -2.84 12.21
C ASP A 63 13.44 -3.42 10.97
N VAL A 64 14.43 -2.71 10.42
CA VAL A 64 15.19 -3.18 9.26
C VAL A 64 16.54 -3.74 9.68
N TRP A 65 16.76 -5.02 9.37
CA TRP A 65 17.95 -5.80 9.75
C TRP A 65 18.75 -6.33 8.55
N GLY A 66 18.43 -5.88 7.33
CA GLY A 66 19.13 -6.26 6.12
C GLY A 66 19.05 -5.19 5.04
N ASP A 67 20.09 -5.11 4.22
CA ASP A 67 20.06 -4.30 3.01
C ASP A 67 18.98 -4.85 2.07
N GLU A 68 18.33 -3.94 1.35
CA GLU A 68 17.29 -4.26 0.38
C GLU A 68 16.00 -4.88 0.94
N GLN A 69 15.87 -4.99 2.27
CA GLN A 69 14.58 -5.32 2.89
C GLN A 69 13.54 -4.29 2.44
N SER A 70 12.37 -4.77 2.03
CA SER A 70 11.30 -3.93 1.53
C SER A 70 10.40 -3.46 2.66
N ILE A 71 9.94 -2.21 2.57
CA ILE A 71 8.89 -1.66 3.43
C ILE A 71 7.77 -1.16 2.53
N ALA A 72 6.56 -1.69 2.72
CA ALA A 72 5.38 -1.33 1.97
C ALA A 72 4.08 -1.66 2.72
N LEU A 73 2.96 -1.05 2.32
CA LEU A 73 1.64 -1.45 2.84
C LEU A 73 1.28 -2.89 2.43
N PHE A 74 1.62 -3.28 1.20
CA PHE A 74 1.46 -4.62 0.65
C PHE A 74 2.81 -5.12 0.15
N HIS A 75 3.39 -6.18 0.73
CA HIS A 75 4.68 -6.66 0.21
C HIS A 75 4.52 -7.29 -1.18
N TYR A 76 3.46 -8.07 -1.38
CA TYR A 76 3.20 -8.79 -2.63
C TYR A 76 1.75 -8.62 -3.08
N LEU A 77 1.56 -8.08 -4.28
CA LEU A 77 0.29 -8.14 -5.01
C LEU A 77 0.42 -9.15 -6.15
N SER A 78 -0.48 -10.14 -6.23
CA SER A 78 -0.44 -11.16 -7.27
C SER A 78 -1.85 -11.48 -7.77
N HIS A 79 -2.14 -11.14 -9.03
CA HIS A 79 -3.50 -11.22 -9.58
C HIS A 79 -4.55 -10.46 -8.76
N ALA A 80 -4.12 -9.39 -8.06
CA ALA A 80 -4.99 -8.57 -7.24
C ALA A 80 -5.63 -7.44 -8.05
N THR A 81 -6.72 -6.87 -7.52
CA THR A 81 -7.30 -5.62 -8.01
C THR A 81 -7.43 -4.63 -6.86
N ILE A 82 -6.90 -3.42 -6.99
CA ILE A 82 -7.13 -2.32 -6.04
C ILE A 82 -7.58 -1.10 -6.85
N SER A 83 -8.73 -0.53 -6.49
CA SER A 83 -9.29 0.61 -7.21
C SER A 83 -9.89 1.66 -6.28
N ASN A 84 -9.94 2.92 -6.73
CA ASN A 84 -10.67 4.01 -6.08
C ASN A 84 -10.32 4.21 -4.61
N LEU A 85 -9.03 4.14 -4.28
CA LEU A 85 -8.55 4.19 -2.90
C LEU A 85 -7.43 5.21 -2.75
N HIS A 86 -7.58 6.09 -1.77
CA HIS A 86 -6.63 7.17 -1.53
C HIS A 86 -5.97 7.02 -0.17
N PHE A 87 -4.66 7.26 -0.12
CA PHE A 87 -3.86 7.25 1.10
C PHE A 87 -3.34 8.65 1.37
N LYS A 88 -3.68 9.24 2.51
CA LYS A 88 -3.32 10.62 2.85
C LYS A 88 -2.51 10.69 4.14
N ASN A 89 -1.47 11.52 4.17
CA ASN A 89 -0.63 11.68 5.36
C ASN A 89 -0.12 10.33 5.90
N VAL A 90 0.37 9.47 5.01
CA VAL A 90 1.05 8.22 5.40
C VAL A 90 2.48 8.58 5.80
N ARG A 91 2.98 7.98 6.88
CA ARG A 91 4.34 8.21 7.38
C ARG A 91 5.08 6.90 7.53
N PHE A 92 6.26 6.77 6.90
CA PHE A 92 7.14 5.64 7.13
C PHE A 92 8.25 6.07 8.10
N GLU A 93 8.17 5.58 9.33
CA GLU A 93 9.11 5.82 10.44
C GLU A 93 9.88 4.51 10.69
N ILE A 94 10.99 4.32 9.99
CA ILE A 94 11.74 3.05 10.03
C ILE A 94 13.01 3.23 10.86
N ASP A 95 13.22 2.35 11.84
CA ASP A 95 14.49 2.25 12.53
C ASP A 95 15.45 1.38 11.70
N LYS A 96 16.50 2.00 11.18
CA LYS A 96 17.48 1.35 10.32
C LYS A 96 18.76 1.11 11.11
N ASN A 97 19.10 -0.15 11.36
CA ASN A 97 20.32 -0.52 12.05
C ASN A 97 21.55 -0.51 11.11
N GLY A 98 21.76 0.62 10.42
CA GLY A 98 22.83 0.79 9.43
C GLY A 98 22.50 0.34 8.00
N TYR A 99 21.32 -0.24 7.77
CA TYR A 99 20.88 -0.75 6.48
C TYR A 99 20.17 0.30 5.62
N THR A 100 20.06 0.01 4.32
CA THR A 100 19.27 0.81 3.36
C THR A 100 18.11 -0.02 2.81
N PRO A 101 16.89 0.13 3.35
CA PRO A 101 15.71 -0.56 2.83
C PRO A 101 15.24 0.01 1.49
N ARG A 102 14.46 -0.79 0.77
CA ARG A 102 13.72 -0.36 -0.42
C ARG A 102 12.32 0.08 0.00
N ILE A 103 11.93 1.29 -0.38
CA ILE A 103 10.66 1.88 0.06
C ILE A 103 9.65 1.85 -1.08
N ALA A 104 8.55 1.14 -0.86
CA ALA A 104 7.38 1.21 -1.74
C ALA A 104 6.19 1.75 -0.96
N GLY A 105 5.55 2.80 -1.45
CA GLY A 105 4.39 3.39 -0.78
C GLY A 105 3.27 2.38 -0.64
N LEU A 106 2.80 1.83 -1.77
CA LEU A 106 1.71 0.85 -1.80
C LEU A 106 2.24 -0.58 -1.81
N CYS A 107 3.07 -0.93 -2.81
CA CYS A 107 3.45 -2.31 -3.04
C CYS A 107 4.92 -2.51 -3.43
N TYR A 108 5.60 -3.46 -2.79
CA TYR A 108 6.96 -3.81 -3.19
C TYR A 108 6.97 -4.58 -4.52
N GLU A 109 6.43 -5.80 -4.56
CA GLU A 109 6.37 -6.62 -5.78
C GLU A 109 4.91 -6.81 -6.24
N CYS A 110 4.60 -6.30 -7.43
CA CYS A 110 3.25 -6.28 -8.00
C CYS A 110 3.21 -7.08 -9.31
N GLY A 111 2.70 -8.30 -9.25
CA GLY A 111 2.57 -9.22 -10.38
C GLY A 111 1.14 -9.35 -10.89
N ALA A 112 0.96 -9.24 -12.22
CA ALA A 112 -0.28 -9.52 -12.95
C ALA A 112 -1.56 -8.90 -12.33
N SER A 113 -1.43 -7.73 -11.69
CA SER A 113 -2.48 -7.07 -10.92
C SER A 113 -3.03 -5.84 -11.65
N THR A 114 -4.20 -5.38 -11.24
CA THR A 114 -4.85 -4.16 -11.76
C THR A 114 -4.93 -3.10 -10.68
N LEU A 115 -4.49 -1.87 -10.99
CA LEU A 115 -4.51 -0.73 -10.09
C LEU A 115 -5.12 0.46 -10.82
N GLU A 116 -6.22 1.01 -10.31
CA GLU A 116 -6.96 2.08 -10.98
C GLU A 116 -7.38 3.16 -9.99
N ASN A 117 -7.06 4.42 -10.27
CA ASN A 117 -7.46 5.55 -9.42
C ASN A 117 -7.00 5.34 -7.95
N VAL A 118 -5.68 5.17 -7.79
CA VAL A 118 -5.03 4.96 -6.49
C VAL A 118 -3.97 6.03 -6.28
N SER A 119 -4.00 6.68 -5.12
CA SER A 119 -3.07 7.76 -4.82
C SER A 119 -2.48 7.68 -3.42
N MET A 120 -1.25 8.16 -3.24
CA MET A 120 -0.60 8.23 -1.93
C MET A 120 0.13 9.55 -1.68
N GLU A 121 -0.10 10.12 -0.50
CA GLU A 121 0.76 11.14 0.12
C GLU A 121 1.60 10.49 1.22
N LEU A 122 2.90 10.32 0.95
CA LEU A 122 3.87 9.72 1.86
C LEU A 122 4.85 10.76 2.40
N THR A 123 5.21 10.65 3.68
CA THR A 123 6.37 11.30 4.28
C THR A 123 7.31 10.26 4.85
N THR A 124 8.61 10.41 4.59
CA THR A 124 9.63 9.50 5.13
C THR A 124 11.02 10.15 5.12
N SER A 125 11.94 9.66 5.94
CA SER A 125 13.34 10.11 5.95
C SER A 125 14.14 9.57 4.76
N PHE A 126 13.62 8.57 4.03
CA PHE A 126 14.23 8.05 2.81
C PHE A 126 13.88 8.94 1.61
N ASN A 127 14.90 9.29 0.84
CA ASN A 127 14.79 10.19 -0.31
C ASN A 127 15.27 9.56 -1.62
N GLU A 128 15.82 8.35 -1.56
CA GLU A 128 16.29 7.58 -2.71
C GLU A 128 15.32 6.40 -2.97
N GLU A 129 15.01 6.18 -4.25
CA GLU A 129 14.22 5.02 -4.75
C GLU A 129 12.86 4.78 -4.06
N VAL A 130 12.12 5.86 -3.78
CA VAL A 130 10.73 5.78 -3.30
C VAL A 130 9.76 5.80 -4.48
N ALA A 131 8.93 4.76 -4.61
CA ALA A 131 7.89 4.67 -5.62
C ALA A 131 6.56 4.17 -5.02
N LEU A 132 5.44 4.32 -5.74
CA LEU A 132 4.16 3.74 -5.28
C LEU A 132 4.21 2.21 -5.40
N ILE A 133 4.77 1.72 -6.51
CA ILE A 133 5.07 0.31 -6.77
C ILE A 133 6.56 0.19 -7.09
N TYR A 134 7.28 -0.68 -6.40
CA TYR A 134 8.74 -0.77 -6.54
C TYR A 134 9.21 -1.73 -7.64
N ASP A 135 8.54 -2.87 -7.80
CA ASP A 135 8.79 -3.86 -8.85
C ASP A 135 7.45 -4.32 -9.44
N ALA A 136 7.22 -4.01 -10.72
CA ALA A 136 5.98 -4.34 -11.40
C ALA A 136 6.20 -5.32 -12.56
N ASN A 137 5.46 -6.43 -12.55
CA ASN A 137 5.42 -7.37 -13.66
C ASN A 137 3.98 -7.52 -14.18
N SER A 138 3.76 -7.21 -15.45
CA SER A 138 2.45 -7.39 -16.11
C SER A 138 1.30 -6.64 -15.41
N VAL A 139 1.59 -5.48 -14.81
CA VAL A 139 0.60 -4.64 -14.10
C VAL A 139 -0.20 -3.80 -15.09
N LYS A 140 -1.52 -3.74 -14.89
CA LYS A 140 -2.40 -2.78 -15.56
C LYS A 140 -2.66 -1.62 -14.61
N ALA A 141 -2.16 -0.45 -14.96
CA ALA A 141 -2.23 0.74 -14.11
C ALA A 141 -2.84 1.93 -14.85
N SER A 142 -3.79 2.61 -14.21
CA SER A 142 -4.35 3.89 -14.67
C SER A 142 -4.61 4.81 -13.48
N ASP A 143 -4.43 6.11 -13.68
CA ASP A 143 -4.71 7.15 -12.66
C ASP A 143 -4.01 6.90 -11.32
N LEU A 144 -2.73 6.54 -11.39
CA LEU A 144 -1.87 6.43 -10.22
C LEU A 144 -1.19 7.75 -9.93
N ALA A 145 -1.11 8.11 -8.65
CA ALA A 145 -0.39 9.29 -8.20
C ALA A 145 0.35 9.03 -6.89
N MET A 146 1.56 9.58 -6.75
CA MET A 146 2.24 9.59 -5.47
C MET A 146 3.01 10.89 -5.27
N THR A 147 2.94 11.41 -4.05
CA THR A 147 3.87 12.40 -3.55
C THR A 147 4.65 11.83 -2.38
N CYS A 148 5.96 12.03 -2.36
CA CYS A 148 6.81 11.76 -1.20
C CYS A 148 7.43 13.08 -0.73
N ASN A 149 7.32 13.39 0.56
CA ASN A 149 7.85 14.62 1.17
C ASN A 149 7.42 15.89 0.41
N GLY A 150 6.16 15.92 -0.03
CA GLY A 150 5.56 17.04 -0.78
C GLY A 150 5.98 17.16 -2.25
N LYS A 151 6.74 16.20 -2.80
CA LYS A 151 7.15 16.17 -4.21
C LYS A 151 6.53 14.99 -4.94
N SER A 152 6.07 15.19 -6.18
CA SER A 152 5.66 14.07 -7.04
C SER A 152 6.85 13.13 -7.27
N VAL A 153 6.58 11.83 -7.17
CA VAL A 153 7.56 10.77 -7.40
C VAL A 153 7.05 9.79 -8.46
N GLU A 154 7.94 8.91 -8.92
CA GLU A 154 7.58 7.83 -9.83
C GLU A 154 6.54 6.90 -9.20
N THR A 155 5.51 6.54 -9.97
CA THR A 155 4.46 5.64 -9.48
C THR A 155 4.83 4.17 -9.65
N ILE A 156 5.61 3.81 -10.66
CA ILE A 156 6.01 2.42 -10.90
C ILE A 156 7.49 2.38 -11.25
N MET A 157 8.26 1.69 -10.42
CA MET A 157 9.64 1.32 -10.69
C MET A 157 9.69 -0.15 -11.17
N ASN A 158 10.65 -0.50 -12.03
CA ASN A 158 10.88 -1.87 -12.51
C ASN A 158 12.38 -2.16 -12.36
N LYS A 159 12.75 -2.91 -11.33
CA LYS A 159 14.15 -3.20 -10.98
C LYS A 159 14.53 -4.64 -11.27
#